data_AF-S9QP76-F1
#
_entry.id   AF-S9QP76-F1
#
_cell.length_a   1.000
_cell.length_b   1.000
_cell.length_c   1.000
_cell.angle_alpha   90.00
_cell.angle_beta   90.00
_cell.angle_gamma   90.00
#
_symmetry.space_group_name_H-M   'P 1'
#
loop_
_entity.id
_entity.type
_entity.pdbx_description
1 polymer ?
#
loop_
_entity_poly.entity_id
_entity_poly.type
_entity_poly.pdbx_seq_one_letter_code
_entity_poly.pdbx_strand_id
1 'polypeptide(L)' 'MLSQSEIAAELAARRKNFSLSRELYADPGVYRADLEQIWYREWLFALPSAALQKAGDYQTLQSAPIR' A
#
# COMPACT_ATOMS: atom_id res chain seq x y z
N MET A 1 4.39 3.94 16.45
CA MET A 1 4.93 3.25 15.28
C MET A 1 5.21 1.83 15.69
N LEU A 2 4.34 0.93 15.29
CA LEU A 2 4.51 -0.49 15.49
C LEU A 2 5.72 -0.98 14.70
N SER A 3 6.48 -1.87 15.33
CA SER A 3 7.51 -2.69 14.71
C SER A 3 6.88 -3.81 13.86
N GLN A 4 7.65 -4.41 12.96
CA GLN A 4 7.14 -5.53 12.15
C GLN A 4 6.63 -6.71 13.00
N SER A 5 7.27 -7.00 14.14
CA SER A 5 6.81 -8.05 15.05
C SER A 5 5.45 -7.71 15.69
N GLU A 6 5.22 -6.45 16.05
CA GLU A 6 3.93 -6.02 16.60
C GLU A 6 2.84 -6.02 15.52
N ILE A 7 3.17 -5.60 14.29
CA ILE A 7 2.24 -5.68 13.14
C ILE A 7 1.85 -7.15 12.87
N ALA A 8 2.82 -8.07 12.88
CA ALA A 8 2.56 -9.49 12.70
C ALA A 8 1.67 -10.05 13.82
N ALA A 9 1.86 -9.61 15.06
CA ALA A 9 1.02 -9.99 16.19
C ALA A 9 -0.42 -9.49 16.03
N GLU A 10 -0.61 -8.23 15.63
CA GLU A 10 -1.94 -7.65 15.33
C GLU A 10 -2.66 -8.43 14.21
N LEU A 11 -1.94 -8.78 13.14
CA LEU A 11 -2.50 -9.57 12.04
C LEU A 11 -2.87 -11.00 12.49
N ALA A 12 -2.03 -11.63 13.32
CA ALA A 12 -2.31 -12.95 13.88
C ALA A 12 -3.53 -12.95 14.83
N ALA A 13 -3.74 -11.85 15.55
CA ALA A 13 -4.87 -11.65 16.45
C ALA A 13 -6.18 -11.27 15.73
N ARG A 14 -6.16 -11.07 14.41
CA ARG A 14 -7.33 -10.62 13.64
C ARG A 14 -8.52 -11.57 13.78
N ARG A 15 -9.65 -11.04 14.25
CA ARG A 15 -10.92 -11.78 14.31
C ARG A 15 -11.56 -11.90 12.92
N LYS A 16 -11.82 -13.12 12.47
CA LYS A 16 -12.50 -13.39 11.19
C LYS A 16 -13.86 -12.70 11.13
N ASN A 17 -14.21 -12.15 9.97
CA ASN A 17 -15.46 -11.42 9.69
C ASN A 17 -15.66 -10.10 10.46
N PHE A 18 -14.59 -9.57 11.06
CA PHE A 18 -14.57 -8.21 11.59
C PHE A 18 -13.52 -7.38 10.85
N SER A 19 -13.64 -6.07 10.96
CA SER A 19 -12.60 -5.13 10.52
C SER A 19 -11.30 -5.38 11.29
N LEU A 20 -10.20 -4.81 10.78
CA LEU A 20 -8.91 -4.80 11.48
C LEU A 20 -8.98 -3.92 12.74
N SER A 21 -7.97 -4.03 13.59
CA SER A 21 -7.76 -3.12 14.71
C SER A 21 -7.47 -1.69 14.21
N ARG A 22 -7.65 -0.70 15.08
CA ARG A 22 -7.40 0.71 14.75
C ARG A 22 -5.94 0.92 14.35
N GLU A 23 -5.04 0.21 15.01
CA GLU A 23 -3.59 0.24 14.86
C GLU A 23 -3.20 -0.10 13.42
N LEU A 24 -3.81 -1.14 12.83
CA LEU A 24 -3.59 -1.53 11.44
C LEU A 24 -4.14 -0.54 10.40
N TYR A 25 -4.91 0.46 10.80
CA TYR A 25 -5.40 1.53 9.90
C TYR A 25 -4.67 2.86 10.09
N ALA A 26 -4.18 3.15 11.29
CA ALA A 26 -3.77 4.50 11.68
C ALA A 26 -2.30 4.61 12.12
N ASP A 27 -1.61 3.51 12.42
CA ASP A 27 -0.22 3.59 12.87
C ASP A 27 0.74 3.88 11.69
N PRO A 28 1.61 4.90 11.79
CA PRO A 28 2.54 5.24 10.71
C PRO A 28 3.57 4.14 10.38
N GLY A 29 3.84 3.21 11.31
CA GLY A 29 4.70 2.04 11.09
C GLY A 29 4.03 1.02 10.19
N VAL A 30 2.71 0.82 10.35
CA VAL A 30 1.89 -0.01 9.46
C VAL A 30 1.88 0.58 8.05
N TYR A 31 1.61 1.88 7.91
CA TYR A 31 1.64 2.53 6.59
C TYR A 31 2.99 2.34 5.88
N ARG A 32 4.11 2.47 6.60
CA ARG A 32 5.45 2.22 6.05
C ARG A 32 5.63 0.76 5.63
N ALA A 33 5.20 -0.17 6.47
CA ALA A 33 5.28 -1.59 6.17
C ALA A 33 4.44 -1.96 4.93
N ASP A 34 3.24 -1.40 4.79
CA ASP A 34 2.39 -1.61 3.62
C ASP A 34 3.10 -1.13 2.34
N LEU A 35 3.74 0.04 2.37
CA LEU A 35 4.53 0.53 1.23
C LEU A 35 5.65 -0.45 0.88
N GLU A 36 6.44 -0.88 1.86
CA GLU A 36 7.62 -1.71 1.66
C GLU A 36 7.31 -3.17 1.27
N GLN A 37 6.21 -3.73 1.77
CA GLN A 37 5.87 -5.14 1.62
C GLN A 37 4.80 -5.39 0.55
N ILE A 38 3.97 -4.39 0.21
CA ILE A 38 2.89 -4.54 -0.77
C ILE A 38 3.14 -3.61 -1.95
N TRP A 39 3.08 -2.29 -1.74
CA TRP A 39 3.04 -1.34 -2.85
C TRP A 39 4.33 -1.28 -3.69
N TYR A 40 5.49 -1.56 -3.10
CA TYR A 40 6.77 -1.60 -3.82
C TYR A 40 7.17 -2.99 -4.34
N ARG A 41 6.33 -4.01 -4.14
CA ARG A 41 6.64 -5.40 -4.51
C ARG A 41 5.64 -6.00 -5.48
N GLU A 42 4.37 -5.61 -5.35
CA GLU A 42 3.29 -6.18 -6.13
C GLU A 42 3.01 -5.37 -7.41
N TRP A 43 2.34 -6.01 -8.38
CA TRP A 43 1.92 -5.36 -9.61
C TRP A 43 0.86 -4.30 -9.33
N LEU A 44 1.14 -3.07 -9.75
CA LEU A 44 0.20 -1.95 -9.66
C LEU A 44 -0.42 -1.65 -11.03
N PHE A 45 -1.74 -1.48 -11.04
CA PHE A 45 -2.41 -0.91 -12.20
C PHE A 45 -2.06 0.58 -12.30
N ALA A 46 -1.51 1.00 -13.44
CA ALA A 46 -1.06 2.39 -13.64
C ALA A 46 -2.07 3.23 -14.44
N LEU A 47 -2.47 2.78 -15.63
CA LEU A 47 -3.42 3.47 -16.50
C LEU A 47 -4.01 2.54 -17.57
N PRO A 48 -5.20 2.82 -18.11
CA PRO A 48 -5.68 2.16 -19.31
C PRO A 48 -4.85 2.61 -20.53
N SER A 49 -4.58 1.68 -21.46
CA SER A 49 -3.85 1.99 -22.70
C SER A 49 -4.56 3.05 -23.56
N ALA A 50 -5.90 3.10 -23.49
CA ALA A 50 -6.73 4.12 -24.13
C ALA A 50 -6.39 5.58 -23.72
N ALA A 51 -5.63 5.77 -22.64
CA ALA A 51 -5.18 7.10 -22.20
C ALA A 51 -3.92 7.60 -22.94
N LEU A 52 -3.24 6.76 -23.73
CA LEU A 52 -2.06 7.11 -24.54
C LEU A 52 -2.35 6.78 -26.00
N GLN A 53 -2.91 7.71 -26.77
CA GLN A 53 -3.46 7.44 -28.11
C GLN A 53 -2.60 7.96 -29.24
N LYS A 54 -1.78 8.97 -28.95
CA LYS A 54 -0.97 9.67 -29.94
C LYS A 54 0.50 9.47 -29.63
N ALA A 55 1.32 9.60 -30.68
CA ALA A 55 2.76 9.60 -30.53
C ALA A 55 3.18 10.77 -29.61
N GLY A 56 3.95 10.44 -28.57
CA GLY A 56 4.41 11.41 -27.58
C GLY A 56 3.49 11.58 -26.36
N ASP A 57 2.34 10.91 -26.30
CA ASP A 57 1.52 10.90 -25.10
C ASP A 57 2.28 10.22 -23.95
N TYR A 58 2.32 10.86 -22.78
CA TYR A 58 2.85 10.29 -21.55
C TYR A 58 1.98 10.72 -20.36
N GLN A 59 2.00 9.90 -19.31
CA GLN A 59 1.32 10.18 -18.04
C GLN A 59 2.31 9.93 -16.89
N THR A 60 2.20 10.74 -15.85
CA THR A 60 2.97 10.55 -14.62
C THR A 60 2.05 10.04 -13.52
N LEU A 61 2.49 9.03 -12.77
CA LEU A 61 1.79 8.51 -11.61
C LEU A 61 2.76 8.45 -10.43
N GLN A 62 2.33 8.97 -9.28
CA GLN A 62 3.07 8.84 -8.03
C GLN A 62 2.49 7.66 -7.24
N SER A 63 3.30 6.62 -7.02
CA SER A 63 2.88 5.44 -6.25
C SER A 63 3.02 5.63 -4.74
N ALA A 64 3.97 6.46 -4.29
CA ALA A 64 4.21 6.71 -2.88
C ALA A 64 4.88 8.08 -2.65
N PRO A 65 4.92 8.59 -1.40
CA PRO A 65 5.51 9.89 -1.11
C PRO A 65 6.97 9.96 -1.56
N ILE A 66 7.34 11.05 -2.24
CA ILE A 66 8.74 11.39 -2.50
C ILE A 66 9.32 11.84 -1.16
N ARG A 67 10.40 11.20 -0.71
CA ARG A 67 11.11 11.60 0.51
C ARG A 67 11.69 13.00 0.40
#